data_AF-A0A1G7EN60-F1
#
_entry.id   AF-A0A1G7EN60-F1
#
_cell.length_a   1.000
_cell.length_b   1.000
_cell.length_c   1.000
_cell.angle_alpha   90.00
_cell.angle_beta   90.00
_cell.angle_gamma   90.00
#
_symmetry.space_group_name_H-M   'P 1'
#
loop_
_entity.id
_entity.type
_entity.pdbx_description
1 polymer ?
#
loop_
_entity_poly.entity_id
_entity_poly.type
_entity_poly.pdbx_seq_one_letter_code
_entity_poly.pdbx_strand_id
1 'polypeptide(L)'
;MQDPVYEEAYQGHIIKIHHDPDTESPREWSNLGTLICWHRRYRLGDSHPFDSPDAFLRDLSGVTDQSDLSMEQLRERAERKAILLPVFLYDHSGLAMNTIGFHCPWDSGQVGYVYVTLEAVRKEFGVKRVTKALREKAKDILRAEIVTFDAYLGGRVYGYVAERDGEEVDACWGFFGHYELDCLSEARAFVDHLTLRELHRPAGAEQGASPPPS
;
A
#
# COMPACT_ATOMS: atom_id res chain seq x y z
N MET A 1 -7.19 16.44 18.27
CA MET A 1 -7.53 15.39 17.30
C MET A 1 -8.45 16.03 16.26
N GLN A 2 -8.27 15.76 14.96
CA GLN A 2 -9.23 16.22 13.94
C GLN A 2 -10.57 15.50 14.14
N ASP A 3 -11.66 16.09 13.67
CA ASP A 3 -12.97 15.45 13.69
C ASP A 3 -12.90 14.09 12.97
N PRO A 4 -13.56 13.04 13.51
CA PRO A 4 -13.56 11.75 12.87
C PRO A 4 -14.25 11.84 11.50
N VAL A 5 -13.72 11.09 10.53
CA VAL A 5 -14.36 10.93 9.22
C VAL A 5 -15.60 10.02 9.33
N TYR A 6 -15.63 9.17 10.36
CA TYR A 6 -16.72 8.26 10.65
C TYR A 6 -16.75 7.93 12.14
N GLU A 7 -17.95 7.77 12.71
CA GLU A 7 -18.16 7.34 14.09
C GLU A 7 -19.36 6.40 14.17
N GLU A 8 -19.24 5.32 14.95
CA GLU A 8 -20.36 4.44 15.27
C GLU A 8 -20.34 3.92 16.71
N ALA A 9 -21.52 3.59 17.23
CA ALA A 9 -21.67 2.78 18.43
C ALA A 9 -21.73 1.30 18.05
N TYR A 10 -20.84 0.48 18.61
CA TYR A 10 -20.73 -0.94 18.30
C TYR A 10 -20.48 -1.77 19.57
N GLN A 11 -21.41 -2.67 19.92
CA GLN A 11 -21.32 -3.55 21.11
C GLN A 11 -20.91 -2.84 22.41
N GLY A 12 -21.51 -1.68 22.69
CA GLY A 12 -21.21 -0.90 23.89
C GLY A 12 -19.91 -0.09 23.84
N HIS A 13 -19.27 -0.02 22.68
CA HIS A 13 -18.10 0.81 22.41
C HIS A 13 -18.45 1.91 21.41
N ILE A 14 -17.64 2.97 21.37
CA ILE A 14 -17.65 3.98 20.31
C ILE A 14 -16.41 3.76 19.46
N ILE A 15 -16.58 3.54 18.16
CA ILE A 15 -15.49 3.43 17.20
C ILE A 15 -15.45 4.72 16.40
N LYS A 16 -14.28 5.37 16.37
CA LYS A 16 -14.03 6.58 15.58
C LYS A 16 -12.94 6.28 14.56
N ILE A 17 -13.15 6.71 13.32
CA ILE A 17 -12.17 6.63 12.25
C ILE A 17 -11.63 8.02 11.97
N HIS A 18 -10.32 8.13 11.84
CA HIS A 18 -9.62 9.38 11.56
C HIS A 18 -8.71 9.22 10.35
N HIS A 19 -8.43 10.33 9.65
CA HIS A 19 -7.25 10.36 8.80
C HIS A 19 -6.00 10.21 9.66
N ASP A 20 -5.06 9.40 9.17
CA ASP A 20 -3.78 9.21 9.83
C ASP A 20 -2.96 10.51 9.71
N PRO A 21 -2.58 11.14 10.84
CA PRO A 21 -1.81 12.39 10.80
C PRO A 21 -0.32 12.18 10.53
N ASP A 22 0.21 10.95 10.67
CA ASP A 22 1.64 10.63 10.57
C ASP A 22 1.88 9.49 9.59
N THR A 23 1.52 9.74 8.33
CA THR A 23 1.59 8.73 7.26
C THR A 23 3.02 8.51 6.77
N GLU A 24 3.50 7.28 6.91
CA GLU A 24 4.71 6.83 6.22
C GLU A 24 4.41 6.55 4.74
N SER A 25 5.32 6.96 3.85
CA SER A 25 5.22 6.59 2.43
C SER A 25 5.41 5.07 2.29
N PRO A 26 4.50 4.35 1.60
CA PRO A 26 4.65 2.91 1.41
C PRO A 26 5.84 2.56 0.51
N ARG A 27 6.53 3.55 -0.09
CA ARG A 27 7.79 3.34 -0.82
C ARG A 27 9.01 3.21 0.09
N GLU A 28 8.91 3.59 1.36
CA GLU A 28 9.95 3.34 2.36
C GLU A 28 9.90 1.90 2.91
N TRP A 29 8.89 1.12 2.52
CA TRP A 29 8.72 -0.28 2.93
C TRP A 29 9.54 -1.26 2.08
N SER A 30 9.59 -2.51 2.54
CA SER A 30 10.17 -3.62 1.79
C SER A 30 9.24 -4.06 0.66
N ASN A 31 9.32 -3.37 -0.48
CA ASN A 31 8.56 -3.68 -1.69
C ASN A 31 9.27 -4.71 -2.59
N LEU A 32 8.49 -5.46 -3.37
CA LEU A 32 9.02 -6.30 -4.45
C LEU A 32 9.39 -5.45 -5.66
N GLY A 33 8.54 -4.48 -5.99
CA GLY A 33 8.68 -3.60 -7.12
C GLY A 33 9.60 -2.42 -6.84
N THR A 34 10.29 -1.97 -7.87
CA THR A 34 10.91 -0.64 -7.96
C THR A 34 10.01 0.25 -8.82
N LEU A 35 9.52 1.35 -8.25
CA LEU A 35 8.71 2.35 -8.95
C LEU A 35 9.61 3.50 -9.38
N ILE A 36 9.76 3.72 -10.67
CA ILE A 36 10.56 4.83 -11.21
C ILE A 36 9.66 5.75 -12.03
N CYS A 37 9.82 7.06 -11.85
CA CYS A 37 8.93 8.06 -12.45
C CYS A 37 9.69 9.30 -12.91
N TRP A 38 9.30 9.79 -14.08
CA TRP A 38 9.71 11.08 -14.64
C TRP A 38 8.51 12.01 -14.63
N HIS A 39 8.44 12.89 -13.63
CA HIS A 39 7.39 13.90 -13.55
C HIS A 39 7.96 15.28 -13.21
N ARG A 40 7.49 16.31 -13.90
CA ARG A 40 8.00 17.70 -13.76
C ARG A 40 7.65 18.37 -12.44
N ARG A 41 6.51 18.02 -11.84
CA ARG A 41 5.97 18.69 -10.63
C ARG A 41 6.22 17.90 -9.35
N TYR A 42 6.34 16.58 -9.45
CA TYR A 42 6.32 15.67 -8.31
C TYR A 42 7.52 14.75 -8.37
N ARG A 43 8.13 14.51 -7.22
CA ARG A 43 9.07 13.39 -7.05
C ARG A 43 8.23 12.19 -6.64
N LEU A 44 8.10 11.22 -7.53
CA LEU A 44 7.25 10.05 -7.37
C LEU A 44 8.11 8.80 -7.39
N GLY A 45 7.74 7.81 -6.59
CA GLY A 45 8.46 6.54 -6.54
C GLY A 45 9.85 6.64 -5.95
N ASP A 46 10.65 5.66 -6.30
CA ASP A 46 12.00 5.44 -5.80
C ASP A 46 13.00 6.31 -6.58
N SER A 47 14.08 6.70 -5.90
CA SER A 47 15.17 7.44 -6.54
C SER A 47 15.91 6.56 -7.55
N HIS A 48 16.20 7.13 -8.73
CA HIS A 48 16.90 6.43 -9.81
C HIS A 48 17.85 7.36 -10.59
N PRO A 49 18.87 6.81 -11.27
CA PRO A 49 19.85 7.60 -12.01
C PRO A 49 19.46 7.89 -13.48
N PHE A 50 18.34 7.36 -13.97
CA PHE A 50 17.97 7.46 -15.38
C PHE A 50 17.36 8.81 -15.75
N ASP A 51 17.96 9.50 -16.72
CA ASP A 51 17.48 10.80 -17.20
C ASP A 51 16.16 10.72 -17.99
N SER A 52 15.84 9.56 -18.57
CA SER A 52 14.65 9.39 -19.39
C SER A 52 14.12 7.94 -19.37
N PRO A 53 12.84 7.74 -19.75
CA PRO A 53 12.28 6.40 -19.94
C PRO A 53 13.06 5.56 -20.95
N ASP A 54 13.59 6.16 -22.03
CA ASP A 54 14.40 5.46 -23.03
C ASP A 54 15.69 4.93 -22.41
N ALA A 55 16.41 5.77 -21.66
CA ALA A 55 17.65 5.38 -20.99
C ALA A 55 17.44 4.20 -20.03
N PHE A 56 16.35 4.23 -19.26
CA PHE A 56 15.97 3.12 -18.41
C PHE A 56 15.68 1.84 -19.20
N LEU A 57 14.87 1.90 -20.26
CA LEU A 57 14.53 0.70 -21.04
C LEU A 57 15.75 0.13 -21.78
N ARG A 58 16.69 0.96 -22.23
CA ARG A 58 17.96 0.51 -22.81
C ARG A 58 18.81 -0.25 -21.79
N ASP A 59 18.96 0.32 -20.59
CA ASP A 59 19.65 -0.35 -19.49
C ASP A 59 18.99 -1.69 -19.14
N LEU A 60 17.68 -1.68 -18.88
CA LEU A 60 16.94 -2.88 -18.49
C LEU A 60 16.92 -3.96 -19.58
N SER A 61 16.87 -3.56 -20.85
CA SER A 61 16.98 -4.49 -21.99
C SER A 61 18.40 -4.98 -22.24
N GLY A 62 19.42 -4.31 -21.69
CA GLY A 62 20.85 -4.52 -21.94
C GLY A 62 21.26 -4.22 -23.38
N VAL A 63 20.59 -3.26 -24.01
CA VAL A 63 20.98 -2.71 -25.32
C VAL A 63 22.03 -1.65 -25.08
N THR A 64 23.26 -1.91 -25.51
CA THR A 64 24.42 -1.02 -25.28
C THR A 64 24.86 -0.26 -26.54
N ASP A 65 24.31 -0.60 -27.70
CA ASP A 65 24.58 0.08 -28.96
C ASP A 65 23.57 1.20 -29.23
N GLN A 66 23.93 2.15 -30.11
CA GLN A 66 23.00 3.17 -30.63
C GLN A 66 22.06 2.58 -31.69
N SER A 67 21.52 1.38 -31.44
CA SER A 67 20.50 0.83 -32.31
C SER A 67 19.23 1.69 -32.27
N ASP A 68 18.67 1.96 -33.44
CA ASP A 68 17.43 2.71 -33.67
C ASP A 68 16.19 1.88 -33.28
N LEU A 69 16.22 1.26 -32.09
CA LEU A 69 15.08 0.54 -31.55
C LEU A 69 14.03 1.53 -31.07
N SER A 70 12.77 1.25 -31.38
CA SER A 70 11.64 1.99 -30.82
C SER A 70 11.48 1.70 -29.33
N MET A 71 10.78 2.57 -28.61
CA MET A 71 10.42 2.37 -27.20
C MET A 71 9.72 1.04 -26.96
N GLU A 72 8.86 0.60 -27.88
CA GLU A 72 8.17 -0.68 -27.78
C GLU A 72 9.15 -1.85 -27.94
N GLN A 73 10.08 -1.79 -28.88
CA GLN A 73 11.10 -2.83 -29.05
C GLN A 73 12.05 -2.92 -27.84
N LEU A 74 12.40 -1.78 -27.24
CA LEU A 74 13.19 -1.74 -26.00
C LEU A 74 12.40 -2.37 -24.85
N ARG A 75 11.12 -2.02 -24.71
CA ARG A 75 10.22 -2.60 -23.70
C ARG A 75 10.08 -4.11 -23.85
N GLU A 76 9.79 -4.62 -25.05
CA GLU A 76 9.67 -6.06 -25.30
C GLU A 76 10.95 -6.82 -24.92
N ARG A 77 12.13 -6.21 -25.14
CA ARG A 77 13.41 -6.79 -24.71
C ARG A 77 13.58 -6.72 -23.19
N ALA A 78 13.22 -5.61 -22.56
CA ALA A 78 13.24 -5.46 -21.11
C ALA A 78 12.34 -6.50 -20.40
N GLU A 79 11.17 -6.81 -20.95
CA GLU A 79 10.23 -7.81 -20.42
C GLU A 79 10.78 -9.26 -20.45
N ARG A 80 11.85 -9.51 -21.24
CA ARG A 80 12.59 -10.79 -21.19
C ARG A 80 13.44 -10.92 -19.94
N LYS A 81 13.84 -9.80 -19.33
CA LYS A 81 14.73 -9.71 -18.17
C LYS A 81 14.02 -9.26 -16.90
N ALA A 82 12.84 -8.66 -17.02
CA ALA A 82 12.05 -8.14 -15.93
C ALA A 82 10.55 -8.34 -16.15
N ILE A 83 9.77 -8.10 -15.10
CA ILE A 83 8.33 -7.90 -15.14
C ILE A 83 8.12 -6.40 -14.97
N LEU A 84 7.44 -5.77 -15.92
CA LEU A 84 7.37 -4.32 -16.07
C LEU A 84 5.91 -3.92 -16.34
N LEU A 85 5.41 -2.92 -15.62
CA LEU A 85 4.10 -2.32 -15.87
C LEU A 85 4.27 -0.80 -16.06
N PRO A 86 3.62 -0.20 -17.06
CA PRO A 86 3.56 1.26 -17.17
C PRO A 86 2.80 1.83 -15.99
N VAL A 87 3.17 3.04 -15.56
CA VAL A 87 2.51 3.77 -14.47
C VAL A 87 2.03 5.10 -15.00
N PHE A 88 0.77 5.40 -14.74
CA PHE A 88 0.07 6.59 -15.18
C PHE A 88 -0.32 7.44 -13.99
N LEU A 89 -0.26 8.76 -14.14
CA LEU A 89 -0.71 9.73 -13.15
C LEU A 89 -1.85 10.55 -13.74
N TYR A 90 -2.84 10.85 -12.91
CA TYR A 90 -3.88 11.85 -13.13
C TYR A 90 -3.72 12.97 -12.09
N ASP A 91 -3.65 14.22 -12.54
CA ASP A 91 -3.39 15.41 -11.72
C ASP A 91 -4.53 16.43 -11.93
N HIS A 92 -5.62 16.29 -11.15
CA HIS A 92 -6.77 17.21 -11.19
C HIS A 92 -7.47 17.28 -9.83
N SER A 93 -7.20 18.33 -9.06
CA SER A 93 -7.70 18.53 -7.68
C SER A 93 -7.24 17.48 -6.66
N GLY A 94 -6.30 16.63 -7.06
CA GLY A 94 -5.75 15.51 -6.31
C GLY A 94 -4.93 14.64 -7.26
N LEU A 95 -4.10 13.78 -6.69
CA LEU A 95 -3.31 12.82 -7.44
C LEU A 95 -4.00 11.46 -7.45
N ALA A 96 -4.00 10.82 -8.61
CA ALA A 96 -4.36 9.41 -8.74
C ALA A 96 -3.36 8.69 -9.64
N MET A 97 -3.02 7.45 -9.31
CA MET A 97 -2.02 6.64 -9.99
C MET A 97 -2.55 5.23 -10.28
N ASN A 98 -2.23 4.69 -11.45
CA ASN A 98 -2.59 3.31 -11.80
C ASN A 98 -1.64 2.72 -12.86
N THR A 99 -1.85 1.45 -13.22
CA THR A 99 -1.04 0.76 -14.24
C THR A 99 -1.74 0.51 -15.58
N ILE A 100 -2.91 1.12 -15.79
CA ILE A 100 -3.80 0.83 -16.94
C ILE A 100 -4.14 2.05 -17.79
N GLY A 101 -3.85 3.26 -17.30
CA GLY A 101 -4.15 4.52 -17.95
C GLY A 101 -5.40 5.20 -17.39
N PHE A 102 -5.61 6.43 -17.85
CA PHE A 102 -6.83 7.20 -17.64
C PHE A 102 -7.37 7.65 -19.00
N HIS A 103 -8.67 7.95 -19.06
CA HIS A 103 -9.30 8.41 -20.29
C HIS A 103 -9.02 9.91 -20.57
N CYS A 104 -8.65 10.70 -19.56
CA CYS A 104 -8.47 12.15 -19.70
C CYS A 104 -7.13 12.49 -20.40
N PRO A 105 -7.13 13.08 -21.61
CA PRO A 105 -5.90 13.34 -22.34
C PRO A 105 -5.13 14.59 -21.85
N TRP A 106 -5.76 15.43 -21.04
CA TRP A 106 -5.19 16.72 -20.62
C TRP A 106 -4.46 16.62 -19.28
N ASP A 107 -5.10 15.95 -18.34
CA ASP A 107 -4.67 15.88 -16.94
C ASP A 107 -4.08 14.51 -16.59
N SER A 108 -3.87 13.62 -17.57
CA SER A 108 -3.21 12.34 -17.35
C SER A 108 -2.13 12.02 -18.37
N GLY A 109 -1.21 11.14 -17.98
CA GLY A 109 -0.19 10.59 -18.86
C GLY A 109 0.60 9.48 -18.19
N GLN A 110 1.35 8.73 -18.99
CA GLN A 110 2.33 7.80 -18.43
C GLN A 110 3.47 8.59 -17.81
N VAL A 111 3.75 8.35 -16.54
CA VAL A 111 4.81 9.03 -15.78
C VAL A 111 5.98 8.12 -15.46
N GLY A 112 5.85 6.82 -15.65
CA GLY A 112 6.91 5.91 -15.24
C GLY A 112 6.61 4.44 -15.47
N TYR A 113 7.32 3.63 -14.69
CA TYR A 113 7.19 2.20 -14.65
C TYR A 113 7.34 1.67 -13.22
N VAL A 114 6.60 0.62 -12.91
CA VAL A 114 6.90 -0.26 -11.77
C VAL A 114 7.44 -1.57 -12.31
N TYR A 115 8.56 -2.04 -11.77
CA TYR A 115 9.23 -3.22 -12.30
C TYR A 115 9.91 -4.07 -11.23
N VAL A 116 10.15 -5.33 -11.58
CA VAL A 116 11.02 -6.22 -10.81
C VAL A 116 11.82 -7.09 -11.78
N THR A 117 13.13 -7.21 -11.55
CA THR A 117 13.98 -8.07 -12.40
C THR A 117 13.65 -9.55 -12.15
N LEU A 118 13.83 -10.39 -13.17
CA LEU A 118 13.64 -11.83 -12.98
C LEU A 118 14.66 -12.44 -12.01
N GLU A 119 15.80 -11.79 -11.81
CA GLU A 119 16.75 -12.16 -10.77
C GLU A 119 16.17 -11.90 -9.37
N ALA A 120 15.63 -10.71 -9.12
CA ALA A 120 14.98 -10.37 -7.86
C ALA A 120 13.79 -11.31 -7.58
N VAL A 121 12.96 -11.61 -8.58
CA VAL A 121 11.87 -12.60 -8.43
C VAL A 121 12.41 -13.99 -8.05
N ARG A 122 13.51 -14.45 -8.66
CA ARG A 122 14.09 -15.75 -8.29
C ARG A 122 14.59 -15.76 -6.85
N LYS A 123 15.23 -14.68 -6.42
CA LYS A 123 15.74 -14.51 -5.06
C LYS A 123 14.60 -14.50 -4.05
N GLU A 124 13.60 -13.65 -4.26
CA GLU A 124 12.48 -13.45 -3.33
C GLU A 124 11.65 -14.74 -3.16
N PHE A 125 11.34 -15.41 -4.27
CA PHE A 125 10.51 -16.61 -4.23
C PHE A 125 11.30 -17.92 -4.09
N GLY A 126 12.64 -17.86 -3.97
CA GLY A 126 13.49 -19.04 -3.83
C GLY A 126 13.42 -20.03 -5.01
N VAL A 127 13.22 -19.54 -6.24
CA VAL A 127 13.02 -20.39 -7.43
C VAL A 127 14.15 -20.26 -8.44
N LYS A 128 14.44 -21.35 -9.17
CA LYS A 128 15.41 -21.32 -10.30
C LYS A 128 14.81 -20.75 -11.58
N ARG A 129 13.52 -21.02 -11.84
CA ARG A 129 12.81 -20.61 -13.07
C ARG A 129 11.57 -19.80 -12.72
N VAL A 130 11.43 -18.64 -13.36
CA VAL A 130 10.21 -17.83 -13.26
C VAL A 130 9.20 -18.35 -14.28
N THR A 131 8.14 -18.99 -13.79
CA THR A 131 7.06 -19.54 -14.61
C THR A 131 6.09 -18.44 -15.05
N LYS A 132 5.19 -18.72 -16.00
CA LYS A 132 4.12 -17.79 -16.39
C LYS A 132 3.23 -17.43 -15.19
N ALA A 133 2.84 -18.42 -14.39
CA ALA A 133 2.04 -18.19 -13.19
C ALA A 133 2.76 -17.28 -12.18
N LEU A 134 4.06 -17.48 -11.96
CA LEU A 134 4.82 -16.60 -11.07
C LEU A 134 4.99 -15.18 -11.66
N ARG A 135 5.08 -15.04 -12.99
CA ARG A 135 5.07 -13.73 -13.63
C ARG A 135 3.77 -12.97 -13.38
N GLU A 136 2.63 -13.65 -13.52
CA GLU A 136 1.33 -13.03 -13.23
C GLU A 136 1.19 -12.69 -11.76
N LYS A 137 1.58 -13.59 -10.84
CA LYS A 137 1.62 -13.30 -9.41
C LYS A 137 2.45 -12.05 -9.09
N ALA A 138 3.64 -11.93 -9.69
CA ALA A 138 4.47 -10.75 -9.49
C ALA A 138 3.83 -9.49 -10.07
N LYS A 139 3.17 -9.54 -11.25
CA LYS A 139 2.39 -8.40 -11.76
C LYS A 139 1.28 -7.99 -10.79
N ASP A 140 0.60 -8.95 -10.17
CA ASP A 140 -0.46 -8.65 -9.20
C ASP A 140 0.10 -7.96 -7.96
N ILE A 141 1.28 -8.36 -7.48
CA ILE A 141 2.00 -7.66 -6.41
C ILE A 141 2.35 -6.24 -6.84
N LEU A 142 2.93 -6.05 -8.03
CA LEU A 142 3.27 -4.71 -8.53
C LEU A 142 2.03 -3.80 -8.66
N ARG A 143 0.89 -4.34 -9.09
CA ARG A 143 -0.38 -3.60 -9.14
C ARG A 143 -0.85 -3.22 -7.75
N ALA A 144 -0.76 -4.14 -6.78
CA ALA A 144 -1.13 -3.87 -5.40
C ALA A 144 -0.26 -2.77 -4.78
N GLU A 145 1.06 -2.78 -5.01
CA GLU A 145 1.97 -1.70 -4.56
C GLU A 145 1.54 -0.34 -5.12
N ILE A 146 1.11 -0.28 -6.39
CA ILE A 146 0.60 0.96 -7.00
C ILE A 146 -0.75 1.38 -6.42
N VAL A 147 -1.64 0.45 -6.09
CA VAL A 147 -2.90 0.76 -5.40
C VAL A 147 -2.65 1.36 -4.01
N THR A 148 -1.70 0.80 -3.25
CA THR A 148 -1.32 1.36 -1.94
C THR A 148 -0.68 2.74 -2.08
N PHE A 149 0.23 2.92 -3.06
CA PHE A 149 0.85 4.21 -3.30
C PHE A 149 -0.14 5.26 -3.81
N ASP A 150 -1.14 4.87 -4.61
CA ASP A 150 -2.25 5.73 -5.01
C ASP A 150 -3.08 6.19 -3.80
N ALA A 151 -3.39 5.28 -2.87
CA ALA A 151 -4.07 5.63 -1.63
C ALA A 151 -3.27 6.64 -0.79
N TYR A 152 -1.94 6.45 -0.70
CA TYR A 152 -1.03 7.40 -0.07
C TYR A 152 -1.08 8.79 -0.74
N LEU A 153 -0.93 8.86 -2.06
CA LEU A 153 -0.96 10.11 -2.81
C LEU A 153 -2.29 10.85 -2.67
N GLY A 154 -3.40 10.11 -2.53
CA GLY A 154 -4.74 10.65 -2.29
C GLY A 154 -5.05 10.98 -0.84
N GLY A 155 -4.12 10.80 0.10
CA GLY A 155 -4.36 11.03 1.55
C GLY A 155 -5.36 10.04 2.17
N ARG A 156 -5.61 8.90 1.52
CA ARG A 156 -6.54 7.86 1.96
C ARG A 156 -5.81 6.87 2.88
N VAL A 157 -5.33 7.39 4.00
CA VAL A 157 -4.71 6.61 5.07
C VAL A 157 -5.44 6.95 6.36
N TYR A 158 -5.80 5.91 7.11
CA TYR A 158 -6.71 6.02 8.25
C TYR A 158 -6.19 5.26 9.46
N GLY A 159 -6.73 5.62 10.61
CA GLY A 159 -6.70 4.81 11.81
C GLY A 159 -8.02 4.86 12.55
N TYR A 160 -8.18 3.96 13.50
CA TYR A 160 -9.33 3.93 14.40
C TYR A 160 -8.91 4.16 15.84
N VAL A 161 -9.87 4.67 16.62
CA VAL A 161 -9.85 4.72 18.07
C VAL A 161 -11.14 4.06 18.56
N ALA A 162 -11.01 3.02 19.38
CA ALA A 162 -12.13 2.36 20.04
C ALA A 162 -12.18 2.81 21.50
N GLU A 163 -13.34 3.30 21.93
CA GLU A 163 -13.56 3.82 23.28
C GLU A 163 -14.67 3.06 24.00
N ARG A 164 -14.56 2.92 25.32
CA ARG A 164 -15.63 2.45 26.20
C ARG A 164 -15.67 3.32 27.44
N ASP A 165 -16.88 3.74 27.84
CA ASP A 165 -17.09 4.60 29.01
C ASP A 165 -16.25 5.90 29.01
N GLY A 166 -15.90 6.39 27.81
CA GLY A 166 -15.08 7.58 27.60
C GLY A 166 -13.56 7.35 27.67
N GLU A 167 -13.12 6.09 27.82
CA GLU A 167 -11.70 5.71 27.82
C GLU A 167 -11.33 4.97 26.52
N GLU A 168 -10.18 5.31 25.94
CA GLU A 168 -9.59 4.58 24.82
C GLU A 168 -9.19 3.16 25.25
N VAL A 169 -9.75 2.16 24.58
CA VAL A 169 -9.42 0.75 24.83
C VAL A 169 -8.47 0.18 23.78
N ASP A 170 -8.46 0.75 22.58
CA ASP A 170 -7.51 0.42 21.51
C ASP A 170 -7.44 1.52 20.46
N ALA A 171 -6.30 1.60 19.79
CA ALA A 171 -6.10 2.46 18.65
C ALA A 171 -5.09 1.83 17.69
N CYS A 172 -5.44 1.81 16.40
CA CYS A 172 -4.58 1.27 15.35
C CYS A 172 -4.61 2.17 14.12
N TRP A 173 -3.46 2.37 13.48
CA TRP A 173 -3.23 3.35 12.42
C TRP A 173 -2.56 2.70 11.20
N GLY A 174 -2.40 3.45 10.10
CA GLY A 174 -1.74 2.95 8.89
C GLY A 174 -2.61 2.10 7.95
N PHE A 175 -3.94 2.28 7.94
CA PHE A 175 -4.84 1.59 7.00
C PHE A 175 -4.95 2.38 5.69
N PHE A 176 -4.42 1.83 4.60
CA PHE A 176 -4.44 2.47 3.28
C PHE A 176 -5.67 2.04 2.47
N GLY A 177 -6.37 2.99 1.86
CA GLY A 177 -7.44 2.70 0.90
C GLY A 177 -8.84 3.03 1.42
N HIS A 178 -9.68 2.02 1.63
CA HIS A 178 -11.08 2.20 2.00
C HIS A 178 -11.29 1.93 3.48
N TYR A 179 -11.58 2.98 4.25
CA TYR A 179 -11.71 2.82 5.70
C TYR A 179 -12.84 1.85 6.10
N GLU A 180 -13.92 1.72 5.33
CA GLU A 180 -15.00 0.78 5.67
C GLU A 180 -14.56 -0.69 5.57
N LEU A 181 -13.73 -1.01 4.58
CA LEU A 181 -13.35 -2.39 4.26
C LEU A 181 -12.19 -2.86 5.13
N ASP A 182 -11.27 -1.96 5.44
CA ASP A 182 -10.01 -2.31 6.11
C ASP A 182 -10.05 -1.85 7.58
N CYS A 183 -10.04 -0.53 7.81
CA CYS A 183 -9.89 0.08 9.13
C CYS A 183 -11.07 -0.25 10.08
N LEU A 184 -12.30 -0.03 9.63
CA LEU A 184 -13.51 -0.27 10.41
C LEU A 184 -13.75 -1.76 10.66
N SER A 185 -13.41 -2.61 9.67
CA SER A 185 -13.50 -4.07 9.83
C SER A 185 -12.57 -4.56 10.94
N GLU A 186 -11.33 -4.06 11.00
CA GLU A 186 -10.38 -4.39 12.05
C GLU A 186 -10.85 -3.91 13.43
N ALA A 187 -11.35 -2.67 13.52
CA ALA A 187 -11.88 -2.11 14.76
C ALA A 187 -13.03 -2.95 15.34
N ARG A 188 -13.97 -3.36 14.48
CA ARG A 188 -15.09 -4.24 14.87
C ARG A 188 -14.60 -5.61 15.33
N ALA A 189 -13.63 -6.20 14.62
CA ALA A 189 -13.06 -7.49 15.00
C ALA A 189 -12.35 -7.43 16.37
N PHE A 190 -11.66 -6.33 16.68
CA PHE A 190 -11.09 -6.10 18.00
C PHE A 190 -12.18 -6.04 19.10
N VAL A 191 -13.23 -5.25 18.87
CA VAL A 191 -14.36 -5.13 19.82
C VAL A 191 -15.08 -6.47 20.01
N ASP A 192 -15.35 -7.21 18.94
CA ASP A 192 -15.94 -8.55 19.01
C ASP A 192 -15.13 -9.48 19.92
N HIS A 193 -13.81 -9.43 19.79
CA HIS A 193 -12.91 -10.23 20.60
C HIS A 193 -12.90 -9.80 22.09
N LEU A 194 -13.03 -8.50 22.40
CA LEU A 194 -13.23 -8.03 23.78
C LEU A 194 -14.56 -8.55 24.35
N THR A 195 -15.66 -8.40 23.62
CA THR A 195 -16.98 -8.88 24.04
C THR A 195 -16.98 -10.38 24.30
N LEU A 196 -16.35 -11.15 23.41
CA LEU A 196 -16.19 -12.60 23.59
C LEU A 196 -15.37 -12.94 24.83
N ARG A 197 -14.27 -12.23 25.11
CA ARG A 197 -13.46 -12.46 26.32
C ARG A 197 -14.25 -12.18 27.60
N GLU A 198 -15.09 -11.16 27.61
CA GLU A 198 -15.94 -10.84 28.75
C GLU A 198 -17.00 -11.90 29.01
N LEU A 199 -17.64 -12.41 27.96
CA LEU A 199 -18.61 -13.50 28.04
C LEU A 199 -18.01 -14.80 28.57
N HIS A 200 -16.72 -15.06 28.29
CA HIS A 200 -16.02 -16.27 28.74
C HIS A 200 -15.20 -16.07 30.02
N ARG A 201 -15.25 -14.89 30.66
CA ARG A 201 -14.57 -14.67 31.95
C ARG A 201 -15.29 -15.50 33.03
N PRO A 202 -14.63 -16.46 33.70
CA PRO A 202 -15.27 -17.24 34.75
C PRO A 202 -15.72 -16.31 35.88
N ALA A 203 -16.98 -16.47 36.31
CA ALA A 203 -17.55 -15.74 37.44
C ALA A 203 -16.85 -16.21 38.73
N GLY A 204 -15.74 -15.56 39.12
CA GLY A 204 -15.04 -15.91 40.35
C GLY A 204 -13.57 -15.47 40.40
N ALA A 205 -13.33 -14.17 40.50
CA ALA A 205 -12.10 -13.64 41.09
C ALA A 205 -12.51 -12.57 42.09
N GLU A 206 -12.89 -13.02 43.29
CA GLU A 206 -13.29 -12.17 44.41
C GLU A 206 -12.16 -11.24 44.84
N GLN A 207 -12.55 -10.02 45.19
CA GLN A 207 -11.73 -9.02 45.86
C GLN A 207 -11.19 -9.56 47.19
N GLY A 208 -9.96 -9.14 47.50
CA GLY A 208 -9.19 -9.64 48.63
C GLY A 208 -9.89 -9.53 49.98
N ALA A 209 -9.97 -10.66 50.68
CA ALA A 209 -10.17 -10.69 52.11
C ALA A 209 -8.80 -10.54 52.80
N SER A 210 -8.60 -9.41 53.47
CA SER A 210 -7.45 -9.20 54.37
C SER A 210 -7.51 -10.23 55.52
N PRO A 211 -6.37 -10.80 55.96
CA PRO A 211 -6.37 -11.74 57.08
C PRO A 211 -6.63 -10.98 58.41
N PRO A 212 -7.34 -11.59 59.37
CA PRO A 212 -7.65 -10.93 60.63
C PRO A 212 -6.39 -10.79 61.52
N PRO A 213 -6.31 -9.74 62.37
CA PRO A 213 -5.18 -9.53 63.26
C PRO A 213 -5.15 -10.56 64.40
N SER A 214 -3.93 -10.81 64.88
CA SER A 214 -3.54 -11.83 65.87
C SER A 214 -4.13 -11.66 67.26
#